data_AF-A0A4Q1CHT7-F1
#
_entry.id   AF-A0A4Q1CHT7-F1
#
_cell.length_a   1.000
_cell.length_b   1.000
_cell.length_c   1.000
_cell.angle_alpha   90.00
_cell.angle_beta   90.00
_cell.angle_gamma   90.00
#
_symmetry.space_group_name_H-M   'P 1'
#
loop_
_entity.id
_entity.type
_entity.pdbx_description
1 polymer ?
#
loop_
_entity_poly.entity_id
_entity_poly.type
_entity_poly.pdbx_seq_one_letter_code
_entity_poly.pdbx_strand_id
1 'polypeptide(L)'
;MTQKFTPEDLLQYLYKETTPAENEAIEKALAEDWTLREKFEVIKKAAQRLSQVSFAPRTETVLSILKYANKSLATTDISSN
;
A
#
# COMPACT_ATOMS: atom_id res chain seq x y z
N MET A 1 11.80 -28.25 9.07
CA MET A 1 11.36 -28.52 7.68
C MET A 1 11.39 -27.18 6.96
N THR A 2 12.16 -27.09 5.87
CA THR A 2 12.46 -25.86 5.15
C THR A 2 11.18 -25.33 4.50
N GLN A 3 10.54 -24.34 5.13
CA GLN A 3 9.40 -23.62 4.58
C GLN A 3 9.91 -22.83 3.37
N LYS A 4 9.86 -23.45 2.19
CA LYS A 4 10.18 -22.79 0.92
C LYS A 4 9.02 -21.88 0.59
N PHE A 5 9.04 -20.65 1.11
CA PHE A 5 8.15 -19.61 0.62
C PHE A 5 8.40 -19.45 -0.87
N THR A 6 7.34 -19.67 -1.65
CA THR A 6 7.41 -19.59 -3.10
C THR A 6 7.39 -18.13 -3.53
N PRO A 7 7.92 -17.82 -4.74
CA PRO A 7 7.77 -16.48 -5.31
C PRO A 7 6.30 -16.04 -5.45
N GLU A 8 5.39 -17.01 -5.47
CA GLU A 8 3.95 -16.83 -5.62
C GLU A 8 3.31 -16.26 -4.34
N ASP A 9 3.69 -16.75 -3.16
CA ASP A 9 3.26 -16.18 -1.86
C ASP A 9 3.73 -14.73 -1.70
N LEU A 10 4.94 -14.43 -2.16
CA LEU A 10 5.49 -13.07 -2.17
C LEU A 10 4.70 -12.14 -3.10
N LEU A 11 4.21 -12.67 -4.23
CA LEU A 11 3.37 -11.92 -5.16
C LEU A 11 1.99 -11.63 -4.54
N GLN A 12 1.41 -12.62 -3.87
CA GLN A 12 0.13 -12.50 -3.19
C GLN A 12 0.21 -11.48 -2.03
N TYR A 13 1.34 -11.45 -1.32
CA TYR A 13 1.64 -10.40 -0.34
C TYR A 13 1.74 -9.00 -0.96
N LEU A 14 2.42 -8.87 -2.11
CA LEU A 14 2.57 -7.59 -2.81
C LEU A 14 1.21 -7.00 -3.23
N TYR A 15 0.26 -7.85 -3.62
CA TYR A 15 -1.09 -7.46 -4.02
C TYR A 15 -2.09 -7.39 -2.84
N LYS A 16 -1.63 -7.61 -1.60
CA LYS A 16 -2.48 -7.65 -0.39
C LYS A 16 -3.59 -8.69 -0.45
N GLU A 17 -3.35 -9.80 -1.13
CA GLU A 17 -4.29 -10.91 -1.26
C GLU A 17 -4.06 -12.00 -0.18
N THR A 18 -3.10 -11.78 0.73
CA THR A 18 -2.76 -12.71 1.83
C THR A 18 -3.49 -12.40 3.13
N THR A 19 -3.75 -13.44 3.92
CA THR A 19 -4.27 -13.31 5.28
C THR A 19 -3.24 -12.73 6.25
N PRO A 20 -3.65 -12.17 7.41
CA PRO A 20 -2.70 -11.61 8.40
C PRO A 20 -1.66 -12.61 8.90
N ALA A 21 -2.04 -13.89 9.01
CA ALA A 21 -1.17 -14.97 9.47
C ALA A 21 -0.07 -15.31 8.43
N GLU A 22 -0.43 -15.31 7.15
CA GLU A 22 0.52 -15.51 6.05
C GLU A 22 1.48 -14.32 5.93
N ASN A 23 0.98 -13.11 6.15
CA ASN A 23 1.80 -11.91 6.15
C ASN A 23 2.91 -11.96 7.22
N GLU A 24 2.59 -12.31 8.47
CA GLU A 24 3.60 -12.49 9.52
C GLU A 24 4.61 -13.61 9.20
N ALA A 25 4.15 -14.68 8.57
CA ALA A 25 5.02 -15.79 8.16
C ALA A 25 6.01 -15.35 7.07
N ILE A 26 5.53 -14.56 6.10
CA ILE A 26 6.34 -13.98 5.02
C ILE A 26 7.33 -12.95 5.57
N GLU A 27 6.93 -12.11 6.52
CA GLU A 27 7.84 -11.14 7.17
C GLU A 27 8.97 -11.85 7.94
N LYS A 28 8.67 -12.93 8.66
CA LYS A 28 9.70 -13.75 9.34
C LYS A 28 10.66 -14.39 8.33
N ALA A 29 10.14 -14.91 7.23
CA ALA A 29 10.96 -15.50 6.17
C ALA A 29 11.84 -14.47 5.44
N LEU A 30 11.33 -13.26 5.22
CA LEU A 30 12.08 -12.13 4.66
C LEU A 30 13.15 -11.61 5.62
N ALA A 31 13.00 -11.84 6.92
CA ALA A 31 14.00 -11.51 7.93
C ALA A 31 15.11 -12.57 8.04
N GLU A 32 14.79 -13.85 7.82
CA GLU A 32 15.76 -14.96 7.86
C GLU A 32 16.52 -15.16 6.54
N ASP A 33 15.90 -14.94 5.37
CA ASP A 33 16.49 -15.22 4.07
C ASP A 33 16.73 -13.95 3.24
N TRP A 34 18.00 -13.51 3.22
CA TRP A 34 18.45 -12.37 2.42
C TRP A 34 18.20 -12.53 0.92
N THR A 35 18.33 -13.75 0.39
CA THR A 35 18.17 -13.99 -1.06
C THR A 35 16.70 -13.91 -1.49
N LEU A 36 15.80 -14.30 -0.59
CA LEU A 36 14.36 -14.18 -0.79
C LEU A 36 13.94 -12.70 -0.80
N ARG A 37 14.52 -11.91 0.10
CA ARG A 37 14.29 -10.46 0.18
C ARG A 37 14.75 -9.71 -1.07
N GLU A 38 15.90 -10.07 -1.61
CA GLU A 38 16.43 -9.43 -2.81
C GLU A 38 15.54 -9.72 -4.03
N LYS A 39 15.06 -10.95 -4.19
CA LYS A 39 14.08 -11.31 -5.22
C LYS A 39 12.75 -10.57 -5.06
N PHE A 40 12.25 -10.47 -3.83
CA PHE A 40 11.04 -9.72 -3.54
C PHE A 40 11.17 -8.24 -3.89
N GLU A 41 12.29 -7.61 -3.54
CA GLU A 41 12.56 -6.21 -3.88
C GLU A 41 12.65 -5.98 -5.39
N VAL A 42 13.18 -6.93 -6.17
CA VAL A 42 13.17 -6.86 -7.64
C VAL A 42 11.73 -6.88 -8.19
N ILE A 43 10.89 -7.79 -7.71
CA ILE A 43 9.47 -7.91 -8.13
C ILE A 43 8.70 -6.64 -7.74
N LYS A 44 8.89 -6.15 -6.51
CA LYS A 44 8.28 -4.92 -6.01
C LYS A 44 8.69 -3.71 -6.84
N LYS A 45 9.97 -3.57 -7.20
CA LYS A 45 10.45 -2.51 -8.09
C LYS A 45 9.87 -2.62 -9.50
N ALA A 46 9.75 -3.83 -10.04
CA ALA A 46 9.11 -4.05 -11.33
C ALA A 46 7.62 -3.65 -11.30
N ALA A 47 6.89 -4.02 -10.25
CA ALA A 47 5.50 -3.64 -10.04
C ALA A 47 5.32 -2.12 -9.87
N GLN A 48 6.19 -1.46 -9.09
CA GLN A 48 6.17 0.01 -8.93
C GLN A 48 6.44 0.75 -10.24
N ARG A 49 7.35 0.25 -11.08
CA ARG A 49 7.58 0.82 -12.41
C ARG A 49 6.38 0.66 -13.33
N LEU A 50 5.66 -0.46 -13.22
CA LEU A 50 4.44 -0.70 -13.99
C LEU A 50 3.25 0.13 -13.47
N SER A 51 3.20 0.41 -12.16
CA SER A 51 2.13 1.20 -11.54
C SER A 51 2.25 2.72 -11.75
N GLN A 52 3.19 3.21 -12.55
CA GLN A 52 3.28 4.63 -12.93
C GLN A 52 2.18 5.06 -13.93
N VAL A 53 0.99 4.46 -13.84
CA VAL A 53 -0.18 5.02 -14.50
C VAL A 53 -0.61 6.22 -13.67
N SER A 54 -0.24 7.42 -14.12
CA SER A 54 -0.67 8.68 -13.51
C SER A 54 -2.17 8.86 -13.74
N PHE A 55 -2.98 8.42 -12.78
CA PHE A 55 -4.38 8.76 -12.73
C PHE A 55 -4.51 10.16 -12.11
N ALA A 56 -4.67 11.17 -12.94
CA ALA A 56 -5.00 12.50 -12.46
C ALA A 56 -6.49 12.52 -12.04
N PRO A 57 -6.82 12.86 -10.78
CA PRO A 57 -8.22 13.02 -10.39
C PRO A 57 -8.85 14.17 -11.19
N ARG A 58 -10.16 14.06 -11.46
CA ARG A 58 -10.89 15.17 -12.08
C ARG A 58 -10.82 16.40 -11.17
N THR A 59 -10.60 17.57 -11.77
CA THR A 59 -10.49 18.84 -11.04
C THR A 59 -11.71 19.08 -10.14
N GLU A 60 -12.90 18.66 -10.56
CA GLU A 60 -14.15 18.73 -9.78
C GLU A 60 -14.09 17.97 -8.45
N THR A 61 -13.46 16.79 -8.43
CA THR A 61 -13.31 15.98 -7.20
C THR A 61 -12.38 16.68 -6.22
N VAL A 62 -11.25 17.23 -6.72
CA VAL A 62 -10.30 18.00 -5.90
C VAL A 62 -10.99 19.23 -5.31
N LEU A 63 -11.74 19.98 -6.13
CA LEU A 63 -12.51 21.14 -5.68
C LEU A 63 -13.58 20.77 -4.65
N SER A 64 -14.24 19.63 -4.80
CA SER A 64 -15.25 19.15 -3.85
C SER A 64 -14.65 18.80 -2.48
N ILE A 65 -13.49 18.14 -2.46
CA ILE A 65 -12.75 17.84 -1.23
C ILE A 65 -12.29 19.13 -0.55
N LEU A 66 -11.71 20.08 -1.30
CA LEU A 66 -11.29 21.38 -0.78
C LEU A 66 -12.48 22.17 -0.20
N LYS A 67 -13.64 22.14 -0.87
CA LYS A 67 -14.87 22.77 -0.38
C LYS A 67 -15.37 22.13 0.91
N TYR A 68 -15.32 20.81 1.01
CA TYR A 68 -15.72 20.09 2.23
C TYR A 68 -14.78 20.41 3.40
N ALA A 69 -13.47 20.40 3.18
CA ALA A 69 -12.47 20.76 4.19
C ALA A 69 -12.67 22.20 4.70
N ASN A 70 -12.84 23.16 3.78
CA ASN A 70 -13.12 24.56 4.15
C ASN A 70 -14.44 24.73 4.91
N LYS A 71 -15.47 23.96 4.55
CA LYS A 71 -16.74 23.97 5.28
C LYS A 71 -16.60 23.41 6.70
N SER A 72 -15.79 22.37 6.88
CA SER A 72 -15.49 21.81 8.20
C SER A 72 -14.77 22.83 9.09
N LEU A 73 -13.80 23.55 8.53
CA LEU A 73 -13.08 24.61 9.24
C LEU A 73 -14.02 25.77 9.62
N ALA A 74 -14.88 26.21 8.69
CA ALA A 74 -15.86 27.26 8.94
C ALA A 74 -16.95 26.88 9.97
N THR A 75 -17.20 25.58 10.19
CA THR A 75 -18.18 25.12 11.19
C THR A 75 -17.58 25.08 12.60
N THR A 76 -16.27 24.92 12.72
CA THR A 76 -15.57 24.92 14.03
C THR A 76 -15.47 26.31 14.65
N ASP A 77 -15.55 27.39 13.85
CA ASP A 77 -15.44 28.77 14.35
C ASP A 77 -16.77 29.43 14.77
N ILE A 78 -17.92 28.78 14.56
CA ILE A 78 -19.24 29.35 14.92
C ILE A 78 -19.74 28.84 16.30
N SER A 79 -18.99 27.98 17.00
CA SER A 79 -19.34 27.50 18.36
C SER A 79 -18.58 28.20 19.48
N SER A 80 -18.03 29.38 19.26
CA SER A 80 -17.40 30.18 20.32
C SER A 80 -17.77 31.66 20.17
N ASN A 81 -19.05 31.97 20.36
CA ASN A 81 -19.51 33.19 21.06
C ASN A 81 -20.94 33.03 21.56
#